data_AF-A0A2A4LTJ6-F1
#
_entry.id   AF-A0A2A4LTJ6-F1
#
_cell.length_a   1.000
_cell.length_b   1.000
_cell.length_c   1.000
_cell.angle_alpha   90.00
_cell.angle_beta   90.00
_cell.angle_gamma   90.00
#
_symmetry.space_group_name_H-M   'P 1'
#
loop_
_entity.id
_entity.type
_entity.pdbx_description
1 polymer ?
#
loop_
_entity_poly.entity_id
_entity_poly.type
_entity_poly.pdbx_seq_one_letter_code
_entity_poly.pdbx_strand_id
1 'polypeptide(L)'
;PGTNKILIAGGDARPLGSVNKGVADVNIFDMDTGEIYPAPDGDMAFQRWYPTMIALPTGQMVMLGGRDINGVGIATPEIYTEGEGWQTLTGAVDTDLAGRSLYPRTFLDNEGNVIYFATGNGTTGQVEVMSLNPNGDGSLTQVGVVPFGVAWDSPAVMFEAGKILIQDTETGLWVMDINSDTPTFTSVGTLSQERNWSNMTTLADGTVLINGGSSDGNTEAGADTTAVIWDPADNSLNYTVDEVNPRLYHSASLLLNDGTLLSLGGGSAGMAENDYLDGQVYRPAYLYNDNGELAERPVILDAPEKAKPGDTITITVDDATDISKITFVKSGSATHAINMGTRLVELDFTIGLNNTIEVTIPDLAGGVNAGSWMLFAWDSEGVPSIAPMVNIKPVAVDGWDYIPPNNEIDTPNTTEYFTGTPEDNDTFIINGNATDYGWGPTEDGLGTVVWGPTGHDILIDFETIRFNDTKISLVQTGNEYQDVENVTQFVTGTSTEETFVINGNSSDYQWGDTEDGTGIVVWGPTGNDLLFNIEKIAFTDKTVTLGETAGPLSEIDDPNSTQYVIGNADTTDKFIIDGDATDYGWGATEDGTGVVVWSNLGDSHDILYDIEELVFNDQTVNIDEVA
;
A
#
# COMPACT_ATOMS: atom_id res chain seq x y z
N PRO A 1 0.42 -0.85 4.99
CA PRO A 1 -0.98 -1.19 5.35
C PRO A 1 -1.91 -0.89 4.17
N GLY A 2 -2.98 -1.65 3.96
CA GLY A 2 -3.81 -1.53 2.74
C GLY A 2 -3.24 -2.25 1.51
N THR A 3 -2.15 -3.01 1.71
CA THR A 3 -1.54 -3.91 0.75
C THR A 3 -1.55 -5.33 1.31
N ASN A 4 -1.43 -6.35 0.46
CA ASN A 4 -1.31 -7.76 0.88
C ASN A 4 0.11 -8.09 1.38
N LYS A 5 0.66 -7.24 2.26
CA LYS A 5 2.04 -7.34 2.77
C LYS A 5 2.07 -7.21 4.29
N ILE A 6 2.98 -7.96 4.91
CA ILE A 6 3.23 -7.94 6.35
C ILE A 6 4.67 -7.49 6.60
N LEU A 7 4.83 -6.41 7.36
CA LEU A 7 6.15 -5.95 7.81
C LEU A 7 6.56 -6.70 9.09
N ILE A 8 7.77 -7.26 9.08
CA ILE A 8 8.38 -8.02 10.17
C ILE A 8 9.68 -7.31 10.57
N ALA A 9 9.66 -6.58 11.66
CA ALA A 9 10.77 -5.74 12.09
C ALA A 9 11.42 -6.21 13.39
N GLY A 10 12.75 -6.33 13.39
CA GLY A 10 13.56 -6.71 14.54
C GLY A 10 13.58 -8.21 14.80
N GLY A 11 13.58 -8.58 16.09
CA GLY A 11 13.58 -9.98 16.51
C GLY A 11 14.92 -10.42 17.08
N ASP A 12 15.33 -11.65 16.74
CA ASP A 12 16.39 -12.37 17.43
C ASP A 12 17.70 -12.41 16.63
N ALA A 13 18.81 -11.98 17.24
CA ALA A 13 20.16 -11.98 16.67
C ALA A 13 20.81 -13.37 16.59
N ARG A 14 20.00 -14.44 16.47
CA ARG A 14 20.46 -15.81 16.20
C ARG A 14 21.38 -15.92 14.99
N PRO A 15 21.15 -15.22 13.85
CA PRO A 15 22.12 -15.19 12.75
C PRO A 15 23.50 -14.66 13.16
N LEU A 16 23.56 -13.84 14.22
CA LEU A 16 24.79 -13.30 14.81
C LEU A 16 25.29 -14.12 16.03
N GLY A 17 24.73 -15.32 16.26
CA GLY A 17 25.08 -16.20 17.36
C GLY A 17 24.62 -15.72 18.75
N SER A 18 23.74 -14.71 18.81
CA SER A 18 23.26 -14.11 20.06
C SER A 18 21.76 -14.31 20.20
N VAL A 19 21.35 -15.24 21.08
CA VAL A 19 19.92 -15.55 21.29
C VAL A 19 19.28 -14.51 22.21
N ASN A 20 18.00 -14.18 21.96
CA ASN A 20 17.20 -13.27 22.78
C ASN A 20 17.75 -11.83 22.80
N LYS A 21 18.29 -11.39 21.65
CA LYS A 21 18.96 -10.09 21.49
C LYS A 21 18.45 -9.40 20.22
N GLY A 22 18.31 -8.08 20.27
CA GLY A 22 17.71 -7.32 19.17
C GLY A 22 18.57 -7.25 17.93
N VAL A 23 17.90 -7.23 16.77
CA VAL A 23 18.45 -6.85 15.46
C VAL A 23 17.67 -5.67 14.89
N ALA A 24 18.24 -5.02 13.88
CA ALA A 24 17.62 -3.90 13.17
C ALA A 24 16.87 -4.36 11.90
N ASP A 25 17.10 -5.60 11.49
CA ASP A 25 16.59 -6.20 10.25
C ASP A 25 15.09 -6.00 10.08
N VAL A 26 14.68 -5.67 8.86
CA VAL A 26 13.28 -5.53 8.48
C VAL A 26 13.01 -6.38 7.25
N ASN A 27 11.97 -7.20 7.32
CA ASN A 27 11.55 -8.08 6.24
C ASN A 27 10.09 -7.81 5.89
N ILE A 28 9.74 -8.08 4.64
CA ILE A 28 8.38 -8.06 4.15
C ILE A 28 8.00 -9.49 3.79
N PHE A 29 6.86 -9.95 4.30
CA PHE A 29 6.17 -11.12 3.76
C PHE A 29 5.08 -10.64 2.81
N ASP A 30 5.20 -11.02 1.54
CA ASP A 30 4.21 -10.72 0.51
C ASP A 30 3.23 -11.88 0.40
N MET A 31 1.96 -11.62 0.71
CA MET A 31 0.92 -12.64 0.80
C MET A 31 0.47 -13.12 -0.59
N ASP A 32 0.68 -12.33 -1.64
CA ASP A 32 0.28 -12.67 -3.01
C ASP A 32 1.27 -13.69 -3.61
N THR A 33 2.56 -13.52 -3.32
CA THR A 33 3.64 -14.37 -3.81
C THR A 33 4.04 -15.48 -2.82
N GLY A 34 3.80 -15.28 -1.53
CA GLY A 34 4.29 -16.14 -0.45
C GLY A 34 5.79 -15.99 -0.16
N GLU A 35 6.43 -14.93 -0.65
CA GLU A 35 7.87 -14.70 -0.46
C GLU A 35 8.16 -13.80 0.75
N ILE A 36 9.30 -14.07 1.40
CA ILE A 36 9.88 -13.20 2.43
C ILE A 36 11.17 -12.61 1.89
N TYR A 37 11.29 -11.28 1.92
CA TYR A 37 12.47 -10.56 1.44
C TYR A 37 12.80 -9.35 2.35
N PRO A 38 14.06 -8.88 2.38
CA PRO A 38 14.42 -7.67 3.12
C PRO A 38 13.66 -6.44 2.63
N ALA A 39 13.19 -5.58 3.54
CA ALA A 39 12.48 -4.37 3.14
C ALA A 39 13.39 -3.47 2.28
N PRO A 40 12.91 -2.99 1.11
CA PRO A 40 13.72 -2.15 0.22
C PRO A 40 14.05 -0.79 0.85
N ASP A 41 13.25 -0.35 1.81
CA ASP A 41 13.41 0.95 2.49
C ASP A 41 14.40 0.90 3.66
N GLY A 42 15.08 -0.24 3.84
CA GLY A 42 16.16 -0.41 4.80
C GLY A 42 15.74 -0.86 6.20
N ASP A 43 16.76 -0.99 7.04
CA ASP A 43 16.64 -1.46 8.43
C ASP A 43 16.19 -0.34 9.38
N MET A 44 15.70 -0.73 10.56
CA MET A 44 15.45 0.20 11.66
C MET A 44 16.74 0.91 12.09
N ALA A 45 16.63 2.14 12.62
CA ALA A 45 17.76 2.83 13.24
C ALA A 45 18.17 2.17 14.58
N PHE A 46 17.23 1.54 15.29
CA PHE A 46 17.50 0.81 16.52
C PHE A 46 17.28 -0.70 16.39
N GLN A 47 18.15 -1.47 17.03
CA GLN A 47 17.95 -2.90 17.22
C GLN A 47 16.85 -3.15 18.26
N ARG A 48 15.89 -4.03 17.95
CA ARG A 48 14.76 -4.29 18.85
C ARG A 48 14.42 -5.77 18.95
N TRP A 49 14.48 -6.29 20.17
CA TRP A 49 13.89 -7.56 20.57
C TRP A 49 12.69 -7.32 21.48
N TYR A 50 11.54 -7.91 21.14
CA TYR A 50 10.22 -7.71 21.76
C TYR A 50 9.71 -6.25 21.79
N PRO A 51 9.75 -5.52 20.65
CA PRO A 51 9.04 -4.27 20.53
C PRO A 51 7.54 -4.50 20.23
N THR A 52 6.76 -3.42 20.23
CA THR A 52 5.35 -3.42 19.74
C THR A 52 5.22 -2.51 18.53
N MET A 53 4.68 -3.05 17.43
CA MET A 53 4.39 -2.29 16.21
C MET A 53 2.89 -2.11 16.04
N ILE A 54 2.45 -0.92 15.61
CA ILE A 54 1.05 -0.66 15.27
C ILE A 54 0.95 0.13 13.95
N ALA A 55 0.00 -0.26 13.10
CA ALA A 55 -0.32 0.48 11.88
C ALA A 55 -1.21 1.68 12.20
N LEU A 56 -0.84 2.86 11.72
CA LEU A 56 -1.59 4.11 11.86
C LEU A 56 -2.69 4.22 10.78
N PRO A 57 -3.66 5.14 10.95
CA PRO A 57 -4.66 5.41 9.91
C PRO A 57 -4.04 5.87 8.59
N THR A 58 -2.90 6.57 8.66
CA THR A 58 -2.11 7.02 7.51
C THR A 58 -1.35 5.89 6.80
N GLY A 59 -1.44 4.65 7.28
CA GLY A 59 -0.68 3.54 6.72
C GLY A 59 0.80 3.49 7.12
N GLN A 60 1.32 4.52 7.79
CA GLN A 60 2.60 4.45 8.48
C GLN A 60 2.54 3.44 9.64
N MET A 61 3.71 2.98 10.11
CA MET A 61 3.80 2.05 11.25
C MET A 61 4.71 2.60 12.33
N VAL A 62 4.22 2.65 13.57
CA VAL A 62 5.00 3.11 14.73
C VAL A 62 5.53 1.91 15.49
N MET A 63 6.81 2.00 15.87
CA MET A 63 7.55 1.00 16.61
C MET A 63 7.96 1.53 17.99
N LEU A 64 7.57 0.81 19.04
CA LEU A 64 7.78 1.19 20.44
C LEU A 64 8.56 0.11 21.20
N GLY A 65 9.47 0.55 22.07
CA GLY A 65 10.19 -0.31 23.01
C GLY A 65 11.09 -1.37 22.35
N GLY A 66 11.22 -2.51 23.00
CA GLY A 66 12.19 -3.54 22.69
C GLY A 66 13.58 -3.25 23.23
N ARG A 67 14.47 -4.25 23.12
CA ARG A 67 15.86 -4.18 23.60
C ARG A 67 16.88 -4.41 22.49
N ASP A 68 18.01 -3.73 22.58
CA ASP A 68 19.14 -3.90 21.66
C ASP A 68 19.93 -5.21 21.90
N ILE A 69 21.03 -5.39 21.16
CA ILE A 69 21.94 -6.53 21.33
C ILE A 69 22.57 -6.60 22.73
N ASN A 70 22.73 -5.47 23.41
CA ASN A 70 23.28 -5.40 24.77
C ASN A 70 22.22 -5.64 25.85
N GLY A 71 20.94 -5.70 25.47
CA GLY A 71 19.81 -5.80 26.39
C GLY A 71 19.35 -4.46 26.96
N VAL A 72 19.78 -3.34 26.37
CA VAL A 72 19.36 -1.99 26.73
C VAL A 72 18.02 -1.71 26.06
N GLY A 73 17.04 -1.24 26.85
CA GLY A 73 15.73 -0.85 26.31
C GLY A 73 15.81 0.40 25.45
N ILE A 74 15.04 0.43 24.36
CA ILE A 74 15.00 1.56 23.44
C ILE A 74 13.91 2.54 23.87
N ALA A 75 14.33 3.73 24.32
CA ALA A 75 13.46 4.81 24.79
C ALA A 75 12.74 5.55 23.65
N THR A 76 13.37 5.60 22.48
CA THR A 76 12.95 6.45 21.37
C THR A 76 12.11 5.63 20.38
N PRO A 77 10.85 6.01 20.10
CA PRO A 77 10.05 5.38 19.07
C PRO A 77 10.62 5.66 17.67
N GLU A 78 10.23 4.83 16.71
CA GLU A 78 10.49 5.05 15.28
C GLU A 78 9.18 4.92 14.52
N ILE A 79 9.08 5.61 13.39
CA ILE A 79 7.97 5.50 12.44
C ILE A 79 8.51 5.04 11.10
N TYR A 80 7.81 4.11 10.47
CA TYR A 80 8.10 3.62 9.12
C TYR A 80 7.06 4.16 8.14
N THR A 81 7.55 4.73 7.04
CA THR A 81 6.76 5.10 5.87
C THR A 81 7.21 4.24 4.69
N GLU A 82 6.25 3.61 4.00
CA GLU A 82 6.55 2.82 2.80
C GLU A 82 7.16 3.71 1.71
N GLY A 83 8.30 3.30 1.14
CA GLY A 83 9.03 4.09 0.13
C GLY A 83 9.98 5.15 0.69
N GLU A 84 9.83 5.59 1.95
CA GLU A 84 10.76 6.54 2.59
C GLU A 84 11.66 5.89 3.64
N GLY A 85 11.19 4.80 4.27
CA GLY A 85 11.92 4.06 5.30
C GLY A 85 11.62 4.55 6.72
N TRP A 86 12.62 4.42 7.59
CA TRP A 86 12.47 4.66 9.03
C TRP A 86 12.92 6.05 9.46
N GLN A 87 12.09 6.71 10.26
CA GLN A 87 12.40 7.95 10.95
C GLN A 87 12.40 7.75 12.46
N THR A 88 13.42 8.27 13.14
CA THR A 88 13.47 8.31 14.61
C THR A 88 12.68 9.49 15.16
N LEU A 89 11.80 9.24 16.12
CA LEU A 89 10.99 10.28 16.77
C LEU A 89 11.72 10.87 17.99
N THR A 90 12.70 11.75 17.74
CA THR A 90 13.60 12.29 18.78
C THR A 90 12.94 13.21 19.81
N GLY A 91 11.76 13.75 19.52
CA GLY A 91 10.93 14.52 20.45
C GLY A 91 10.03 13.64 21.34
N ALA A 92 9.94 12.33 21.05
CA ALA A 92 9.11 11.37 21.75
C ALA A 92 9.90 10.38 22.62
N VAL A 93 11.00 10.81 23.26
CA VAL A 93 11.82 9.93 24.11
C VAL A 93 11.09 9.62 25.42
N ASP A 94 10.83 8.35 25.68
CA ASP A 94 10.21 7.86 26.91
C ASP A 94 11.19 7.04 27.76
N THR A 95 11.50 7.53 28.96
CA THR A 95 12.39 6.81 29.89
C THR A 95 11.78 5.53 30.44
N ASP A 96 10.45 5.42 30.49
CA ASP A 96 9.79 4.19 30.89
C ASP A 96 9.97 3.11 29.84
N LEU A 97 9.99 3.44 28.53
CA LEU A 97 10.36 2.47 27.49
C LEU A 97 11.81 1.98 27.62
N ALA A 98 12.75 2.79 28.14
CA ALA A 98 14.10 2.30 28.45
C ALA A 98 14.11 1.25 29.58
N GLY A 99 13.30 1.45 30.62
CA GLY A 99 13.26 0.56 31.80
C GLY A 99 12.30 -0.63 31.66
N ARG A 100 11.23 -0.46 30.88
CA ARG A 100 10.05 -1.32 30.73
C ARG A 100 9.75 -1.57 29.24
N SER A 101 10.80 -1.97 28.53
CA SER A 101 10.85 -2.03 27.06
C SER A 101 10.00 -3.12 26.42
N LEU A 102 9.65 -4.19 27.14
CA LEU A 102 9.13 -5.40 26.49
C LEU A 102 7.64 -5.28 26.22
N TYR A 103 7.27 -5.34 24.94
CA TYR A 103 5.91 -5.32 24.46
C TYR A 103 5.02 -4.23 25.08
N PRO A 104 5.36 -2.93 24.99
CA PRO A 104 4.47 -1.87 25.46
C PRO A 104 3.07 -2.07 24.88
N ARG A 105 2.05 -1.97 25.73
CA ARG A 105 0.67 -2.19 25.29
C ARG A 105 0.24 -0.95 24.52
N THR A 106 -0.04 -1.09 23.23
CA THR A 106 -0.16 0.02 22.28
C THR A 106 -1.41 -0.15 21.45
N PHE A 107 -2.23 0.88 21.38
CA PHE A 107 -3.54 0.89 20.76
C PHE A 107 -3.80 2.24 20.07
N LEU A 108 -4.81 2.30 19.19
CA LEU A 108 -5.29 3.56 18.62
C LEU A 108 -6.62 3.94 19.27
N ASP A 109 -6.80 5.22 19.60
CA ASP A 109 -8.14 5.76 19.85
C ASP A 109 -8.91 5.92 18.52
N ASN A 110 -10.14 6.44 18.57
CA ASN A 110 -10.97 6.60 17.38
C ASN A 110 -10.44 7.66 16.41
N GLU A 111 -9.74 8.65 16.93
CA GLU A 111 -9.12 9.74 16.18
C GLU A 111 -7.78 9.33 15.53
N GLY A 112 -7.18 8.22 15.97
CA GLY A 112 -5.93 7.69 15.41
C GLY A 112 -4.68 8.00 16.23
N ASN A 113 -4.80 8.60 17.41
CA ASN A 113 -3.67 8.81 18.30
C ASN A 113 -3.17 7.48 18.86
N VAL A 114 -1.84 7.38 19.00
CA VAL A 114 -1.21 6.18 19.55
C VAL A 114 -1.21 6.27 21.07
N ILE A 115 -2.07 5.48 21.72
CA ILE A 115 -2.17 5.38 23.17
C ILE A 115 -1.42 4.13 23.63
N TYR A 116 -0.44 4.30 24.52
CA TYR A 116 0.35 3.18 25.02
C TYR A 116 0.71 3.29 26.49
N PHE A 117 1.13 2.17 27.07
CA PHE A 117 1.78 2.14 28.38
C PHE A 117 2.89 1.09 28.41
N ALA A 118 4.02 1.45 29.01
CA ALA A 118 5.22 0.62 29.06
C ALA A 118 5.11 -0.46 30.15
N THR A 119 5.22 -1.73 29.75
CA THR A 119 5.11 -2.87 30.67
C THR A 119 6.48 -3.37 31.13
N GLY A 120 6.65 -3.43 32.46
CA GLY A 120 7.87 -3.89 33.11
C GLY A 120 7.74 -5.29 33.70
N ASN A 121 8.78 -5.72 34.41
CA ASN A 121 8.72 -6.94 35.21
C ASN A 121 7.91 -6.66 36.48
N GLY A 122 6.62 -7.04 36.50
CA GLY A 122 5.77 -7.09 37.69
C GLY A 122 5.83 -5.86 38.60
N THR A 123 5.48 -4.67 38.10
CA THR A 123 5.54 -3.45 38.92
C THR A 123 4.25 -3.22 39.71
N THR A 124 4.37 -3.14 41.03
CA THR A 124 3.39 -2.44 41.88
C THR A 124 3.62 -0.93 41.75
N GLY A 125 2.79 -0.24 40.97
CA GLY A 125 2.88 1.21 40.81
C GLY A 125 2.06 1.74 39.64
N GLN A 126 1.74 3.02 39.69
CA GLN A 126 1.04 3.77 38.65
C GLN A 126 1.86 3.72 37.34
N VAL A 127 1.45 2.87 36.38
CA VAL A 127 2.05 2.83 35.03
C VAL A 127 1.46 3.99 34.24
N GLU A 128 2.30 4.88 33.72
CA GLU A 128 1.86 6.02 32.95
C GLU A 128 1.24 5.56 31.63
N VAL A 129 0.09 6.14 31.28
CA VAL A 129 -0.50 6.01 29.96
C VAL A 129 -0.10 7.24 29.17
N MET A 130 0.53 7.00 28.03
CA MET A 130 1.10 8.00 27.14
C MET A 130 0.29 8.06 25.85
N SER A 131 0.10 9.26 25.34
CA SER A 131 -0.32 9.53 23.97
C SER A 131 0.90 9.99 23.19
N LEU A 132 1.15 9.35 22.04
CA LEU A 132 2.20 9.69 21.09
C LEU A 132 1.57 10.36 19.87
N ASN A 133 2.02 11.59 19.60
CA ASN A 133 1.84 12.24 18.32
C ASN A 133 3.11 12.01 17.48
N PRO A 134 3.03 11.35 16.31
CA PRO A 134 4.20 11.03 15.49
C PRO A 134 4.67 12.16 14.55
N ASN A 135 4.00 13.31 14.50
CA ASN A 135 4.35 14.42 13.59
C ASN A 135 5.77 14.95 13.83
N GLY A 136 6.47 15.27 12.75
CA GLY A 136 7.84 15.81 12.80
C GLY A 136 8.77 14.89 13.60
N ASP A 137 9.39 15.41 14.65
CA ASP A 137 10.23 14.62 15.57
C ASP A 137 9.43 13.80 16.60
N GLY A 138 8.10 13.86 16.56
CA GLY A 138 7.19 13.25 17.52
C GLY A 138 7.12 13.99 18.86
N SER A 139 6.07 13.71 19.64
CA SER A 139 5.92 14.22 21.01
C SER A 139 5.09 13.29 21.87
N LEU A 140 5.30 13.33 23.19
CA LEU A 140 4.59 12.53 24.17
C LEU A 140 3.81 13.39 25.15
N THR A 141 2.59 12.96 25.45
CA THR A 141 1.76 13.52 26.51
C THR A 141 1.30 12.40 27.44
N GLN A 142 1.53 12.53 28.74
CA GLN A 142 0.89 11.63 29.70
C GLN A 142 -0.59 11.96 29.79
N VAL A 143 -1.45 10.98 29.50
CA VAL A 143 -2.91 11.13 29.48
C VAL A 143 -3.60 10.39 30.62
N GLY A 144 -2.88 9.51 31.32
CA GLY A 144 -3.47 8.75 32.40
C GLY A 144 -2.47 7.87 33.15
N VAL A 145 -3.04 6.97 33.95
CA VAL A 145 -2.31 6.01 34.77
C VAL A 145 -3.14 4.73 34.89
N VAL A 146 -2.50 3.58 34.69
CA VAL A 146 -3.12 2.27 34.94
C VAL A 146 -3.31 2.06 36.46
N PRO A 147 -4.54 1.79 36.95
CA PRO A 147 -4.84 1.75 38.39
C PRO A 147 -4.61 0.38 39.05
N PHE A 148 -4.10 -0.61 38.31
CA PHE A 148 -3.84 -1.98 38.76
C PHE A 148 -2.43 -2.43 38.32
N GLY A 149 -1.98 -3.58 38.84
CA GLY A 149 -0.71 -4.18 38.41
C GLY A 149 -0.82 -4.76 37.01
N VAL A 150 0.11 -4.40 36.12
CA VAL A 150 0.21 -4.96 34.77
C VAL A 150 1.68 -5.29 34.47
N ALA A 151 1.90 -6.39 33.76
CA ALA A 151 3.23 -6.89 33.42
C ALA A 151 3.33 -7.21 31.92
N TRP A 152 4.56 -7.50 31.46
CA TRP A 152 4.85 -7.78 30.05
C TRP A 152 4.20 -9.06 29.53
N ASP A 153 3.75 -9.94 30.42
CA ASP A 153 3.06 -11.21 30.18
C ASP A 153 1.53 -11.14 30.42
N SER A 154 1.01 -9.98 30.82
CA SER A 154 -0.44 -9.73 30.98
C SER A 154 -1.13 -9.58 29.62
N PRO A 155 -2.10 -10.42 29.24
CA PRO A 155 -2.79 -10.26 27.96
C PRO A 155 -3.59 -8.96 27.89
N ALA A 156 -3.70 -8.42 26.67
CA ALA A 156 -4.62 -7.34 26.36
C ALA A 156 -5.10 -7.43 24.92
N VAL A 157 -6.35 -7.05 24.66
CA VAL A 157 -6.93 -6.99 23.33
C VAL A 157 -7.91 -5.83 23.20
N MET A 158 -7.86 -5.11 22.08
CA MET A 158 -8.93 -4.17 21.74
C MET A 158 -10.10 -4.97 21.17
N PHE A 159 -11.22 -5.02 21.90
CA PHE A 159 -12.38 -5.80 21.48
C PHE A 159 -13.44 -4.97 20.77
N GLU A 160 -13.42 -3.66 20.97
CA GLU A 160 -14.25 -2.66 20.31
C GLU A 160 -13.38 -1.43 20.07
N ALA A 161 -13.66 -0.62 19.06
CA ALA A 161 -12.90 0.60 18.77
C ALA A 161 -12.74 1.48 20.04
N GLY A 162 -11.49 1.67 20.46
CA GLY A 162 -11.12 2.41 21.67
C GLY A 162 -11.43 1.74 23.01
N LYS A 163 -11.85 0.47 23.05
CA LYS A 163 -12.04 -0.28 24.30
C LYS A 163 -11.18 -1.54 24.35
N ILE A 164 -10.39 -1.63 25.41
CA ILE A 164 -9.35 -2.65 25.58
C ILE A 164 -9.65 -3.49 26.81
N LEU A 165 -9.75 -4.80 26.65
CA LEU A 165 -9.78 -5.74 27.75
C LEU A 165 -8.34 -6.06 28.18
N ILE A 166 -8.07 -5.97 29.47
CA ILE A 166 -6.75 -6.19 30.07
C ILE A 166 -6.92 -7.10 31.29
N GLN A 167 -6.08 -8.13 31.40
CA GLN A 167 -5.94 -8.86 32.67
C GLN A 167 -4.88 -8.17 33.52
N ASP A 168 -5.16 -7.97 34.81
CA ASP A 168 -4.13 -7.55 35.76
C ASP A 168 -3.14 -8.69 36.07
N THR A 169 -2.15 -8.41 36.91
CA THR A 169 -1.16 -9.41 37.37
C THR A 169 -1.75 -10.48 38.29
N GLU A 170 -3.05 -10.46 38.55
CA GLU A 170 -3.76 -11.47 39.33
C GLU A 170 -4.85 -12.10 38.46
N THR A 171 -6.12 -11.92 38.84
CA THR A 171 -7.29 -12.53 38.18
C THR A 171 -8.27 -11.49 37.66
N GLY A 172 -8.03 -10.21 37.92
CA GLY A 172 -8.96 -9.15 37.59
C GLY A 172 -8.94 -8.83 36.10
N LEU A 173 -10.13 -8.67 35.53
CA LEU A 173 -10.32 -8.15 34.18
C LEU A 173 -10.76 -6.70 34.25
N TRP A 174 -10.15 -5.88 33.41
CA TRP A 174 -10.38 -4.45 33.34
C TRP A 174 -10.64 -4.04 31.89
N VAL A 175 -11.66 -3.21 31.68
CA VAL A 175 -11.83 -2.49 30.43
C VAL A 175 -11.20 -1.11 30.58
N MET A 176 -10.25 -0.81 29.69
CA MET A 176 -9.71 0.53 29.47
C MET A 176 -10.44 1.15 28.29
N ASP A 177 -11.06 2.31 28.49
CA ASP A 177 -11.69 3.11 27.43
C ASP A 177 -10.79 4.32 27.14
N ILE A 178 -10.37 4.46 25.88
CA ILE A 178 -9.46 5.51 25.40
C ILE A 178 -10.14 6.52 24.46
N ASN A 179 -11.47 6.48 24.33
CA ASN A 179 -12.22 7.41 23.46
C ASN A 179 -12.41 8.81 24.06
N SER A 180 -11.58 9.20 25.03
CA SER A 180 -11.60 10.53 25.64
C SER A 180 -10.19 10.94 26.05
N ASP A 181 -9.97 12.24 26.25
CA ASP A 181 -8.67 12.82 26.63
C ASP A 181 -8.01 12.16 27.85
N THR A 182 -8.78 11.51 28.72
CA THR A 182 -8.29 10.79 29.88
C THR A 182 -8.84 9.37 29.89
N PRO A 183 -7.99 8.34 29.75
CA PRO A 183 -8.45 6.96 29.78
C PRO A 183 -9.18 6.62 31.07
N THR A 184 -10.27 5.86 30.94
CA THR A 184 -11.03 5.35 32.09
C THR A 184 -10.87 3.85 32.23
N PHE A 185 -10.96 3.34 33.46
CA PHE A 185 -10.76 1.93 33.77
C PHE A 185 -11.93 1.40 34.59
N THR A 186 -12.53 0.31 34.14
CA THR A 186 -13.65 -0.35 34.81
C THR A 186 -13.32 -1.81 35.05
N SER A 187 -13.44 -2.29 36.29
CA SER A 187 -13.33 -3.72 36.57
C SER A 187 -14.59 -4.42 36.04
N VAL A 188 -14.39 -5.44 35.20
CA VAL A 188 -15.46 -6.14 34.49
C VAL A 188 -15.57 -7.62 34.85
N GLY A 189 -14.68 -8.12 35.70
CA GLY A 189 -14.77 -9.52 36.11
C GLY A 189 -13.52 -10.01 36.81
N THR A 190 -13.57 -11.28 37.20
CA THR A 190 -12.44 -11.96 37.83
C THR A 190 -12.42 -13.40 37.34
N LEU A 191 -11.30 -13.82 36.76
CA LEU A 191 -11.06 -15.19 36.34
C LEU A 191 -10.93 -16.12 37.56
N SER A 192 -11.15 -17.42 37.38
CA SER A 192 -10.98 -18.41 38.44
C SER A 192 -9.51 -18.60 38.87
N GLN A 193 -8.58 -18.23 38.00
CA GLN A 193 -7.14 -18.40 38.18
C GLN A 193 -6.39 -17.36 37.34
N GLU A 194 -5.20 -16.99 37.79
CA GLU A 194 -4.26 -16.14 37.05
C GLU A 194 -3.79 -16.85 35.77
N ARG A 195 -3.76 -16.13 34.65
CA ARG A 195 -3.42 -16.69 33.34
C ARG A 195 -2.34 -15.89 32.62
N ASN A 196 -1.13 -15.85 33.15
CA ASN A 196 0.00 -15.18 32.48
C ASN A 196 0.35 -15.87 31.16
N TRP A 197 0.71 -15.08 30.15
CA TRP A 197 0.89 -15.52 28.75
C TRP A 197 -0.32 -16.21 28.11
N SER A 198 -1.53 -16.00 28.64
CA SER A 198 -2.75 -16.37 27.92
C SER A 198 -2.95 -15.49 26.68
N ASN A 199 -3.83 -15.91 25.79
CA ASN A 199 -4.24 -15.07 24.67
C ASN A 199 -5.65 -14.54 24.90
N MET A 200 -5.91 -13.34 24.39
CA MET A 200 -7.24 -12.75 24.28
C MET A 200 -7.52 -12.50 22.80
N THR A 201 -8.64 -12.99 22.29
CA THR A 201 -9.04 -12.82 20.89
C THR A 201 -10.49 -12.36 20.79
N THR A 202 -10.68 -11.21 20.14
CA THR A 202 -12.00 -10.71 19.74
C THR A 202 -12.62 -11.65 18.71
N LEU A 203 -13.81 -12.18 19.02
CA LEU A 203 -14.58 -13.01 18.12
C LEU A 203 -15.48 -12.15 17.21
N ALA A 204 -16.00 -12.77 16.15
CA ALA A 204 -16.81 -12.08 15.15
C ALA A 204 -18.08 -11.41 15.73
N ASP A 205 -18.59 -11.89 16.87
CA ASP A 205 -19.79 -11.39 17.52
C ASP A 205 -19.53 -10.24 18.52
N GLY A 206 -18.27 -9.91 18.81
CA GLY A 206 -17.88 -8.91 19.82
C GLY A 206 -17.48 -9.48 21.17
N THR A 207 -17.68 -10.79 21.40
CA THR A 207 -17.17 -11.44 22.62
C THR A 207 -15.66 -11.64 22.55
N VAL A 208 -15.02 -11.87 23.70
CA VAL A 208 -13.57 -12.13 23.77
C VAL A 208 -13.32 -13.53 24.31
N LEU A 209 -12.63 -14.35 23.52
CA LEU A 209 -12.13 -15.64 23.99
C LEU A 209 -10.78 -15.46 24.67
N ILE A 210 -10.68 -15.98 25.89
CA ILE A 210 -9.47 -16.02 26.73
C ILE A 210 -9.05 -17.48 26.86
N ASN A 211 -7.86 -17.84 26.37
CA ASN A 211 -7.37 -19.22 26.43
C ASN A 211 -5.89 -19.33 26.79
N GLY A 212 -5.54 -20.49 27.34
CA GLY A 212 -4.20 -20.77 27.80
C GLY A 212 -3.78 -19.96 29.03
N GLY A 213 -2.47 -19.78 29.12
CA GLY A 213 -1.78 -19.15 30.21
C GLY A 213 -1.57 -20.06 31.42
N SER A 214 -0.86 -19.52 32.40
CA SER A 214 -0.54 -20.24 33.64
C SER A 214 -0.45 -19.29 34.82
N SER A 215 -0.82 -19.78 36.00
CA SER A 215 -0.60 -19.09 37.27
C SER A 215 0.79 -19.33 37.88
N ASP A 216 1.61 -20.19 37.27
CA ASP A 216 2.91 -20.58 37.79
C ASP A 216 3.98 -20.57 36.70
N GLY A 217 4.23 -19.40 36.14
CA GLY A 217 5.27 -19.26 35.12
C GLY A 217 4.97 -20.09 33.86
N ASN A 218 5.98 -20.25 33.00
CA ASN A 218 5.82 -21.02 31.77
C ASN A 218 5.87 -22.53 32.08
N THR A 219 4.97 -23.01 32.94
CA THR A 219 4.93 -24.41 33.41
C THR A 219 3.53 -25.00 33.27
N GLU A 220 3.48 -26.34 33.14
CA GLU A 220 2.22 -27.08 33.03
C GLU A 220 1.47 -27.19 34.35
N ALA A 221 2.17 -27.11 35.48
CA ALA A 221 1.59 -27.26 36.82
C ALA A 221 0.55 -26.17 37.13
N GLY A 222 0.75 -24.97 36.59
CA GLY A 222 -0.18 -23.85 36.69
C GLY A 222 -1.01 -23.60 35.44
N ALA A 223 -0.88 -24.43 34.40
CA ALA A 223 -1.54 -24.19 33.12
C ALA A 223 -3.06 -24.31 33.22
N ASP A 224 -3.76 -23.35 32.61
CA ASP A 224 -5.21 -23.41 32.44
C ASP A 224 -5.55 -23.76 30.99
N THR A 225 -6.24 -24.87 30.80
CA THR A 225 -6.67 -25.35 29.48
C THR A 225 -8.11 -24.98 29.18
N THR A 226 -8.89 -24.50 30.17
CA THR A 226 -10.30 -24.19 29.98
C THR A 226 -10.43 -22.84 29.28
N ALA A 227 -10.96 -22.79 28.06
CA ALA A 227 -11.24 -21.50 27.42
C ALA A 227 -12.41 -20.78 28.13
N VAL A 228 -12.35 -19.45 28.18
CA VAL A 228 -13.39 -18.58 28.77
C VAL A 228 -13.82 -17.54 27.76
N ILE A 229 -15.12 -17.39 27.57
CA ILE A 229 -15.69 -16.30 26.78
C ILE A 229 -16.13 -15.20 27.74
N TRP A 230 -15.57 -14.02 27.60
CA TRP A 230 -16.07 -12.80 28.23
C TRP A 230 -17.03 -12.09 27.27
N ASP A 231 -18.23 -11.82 27.76
CA ASP A 231 -19.26 -11.07 27.03
C ASP A 231 -19.29 -9.61 27.52
N PRO A 232 -18.92 -8.61 26.68
CA PRO A 232 -18.96 -7.20 27.07
C PRO A 232 -20.37 -6.68 27.33
N ALA A 233 -21.43 -7.32 26.84
CA ALA A 233 -22.80 -6.83 26.97
C ALA A 233 -23.31 -6.92 28.42
N ASP A 234 -22.91 -7.96 29.15
CA ASP A 234 -23.34 -8.19 30.54
C ASP A 234 -22.19 -8.48 31.52
N ASN A 235 -20.95 -8.48 31.02
CA ASN A 235 -19.73 -8.83 31.75
C ASN A 235 -19.70 -10.28 32.28
N SER A 236 -20.45 -11.19 31.66
CA SER A 236 -20.43 -12.61 32.02
C SER A 236 -19.14 -13.30 31.58
N LEU A 237 -18.75 -14.32 32.34
CA LEU A 237 -17.62 -15.21 32.03
C LEU A 237 -18.15 -16.63 31.85
N ASN A 238 -18.16 -17.09 30.61
CA ASN A 238 -18.69 -18.38 30.19
C ASN A 238 -17.53 -19.34 29.89
N TYR A 239 -17.27 -20.26 30.82
CA TYR A 239 -16.25 -21.30 30.66
C TYR A 239 -16.78 -22.36 29.68
N THR A 240 -15.99 -22.71 28.67
CA THR A 240 -16.40 -23.56 27.56
C THR A 240 -15.61 -24.87 27.54
N VAL A 241 -14.94 -25.18 26.43
CA VAL A 241 -14.16 -26.39 26.22
C VAL A 241 -12.73 -26.26 26.72
N ASP A 242 -12.15 -27.42 27.04
CA ASP A 242 -10.72 -27.53 27.36
C ASP A 242 -9.90 -27.69 26.06
N GLU A 243 -8.79 -26.96 25.98
CA GLU A 243 -7.73 -27.26 25.02
C GLU A 243 -7.07 -28.61 25.36
N VAL A 244 -6.63 -29.33 24.33
CA VAL A 244 -6.01 -30.66 24.54
C VAL A 244 -4.64 -30.50 25.17
N ASN A 245 -3.95 -29.40 24.83
CA ASN A 245 -2.61 -29.07 25.28
C ASN A 245 -2.58 -27.66 25.88
N PRO A 246 -1.79 -27.43 26.94
CA PRO A 246 -1.48 -26.10 27.45
C PRO A 246 -0.99 -25.12 26.36
N ARG A 247 -1.57 -23.92 26.33
CA ARG A 247 -1.08 -22.79 25.53
C ARG A 247 -0.37 -21.81 26.44
N LEU A 248 0.94 -21.95 26.55
CA LEU A 248 1.77 -21.16 27.46
C LEU A 248 2.54 -20.05 26.71
N TYR A 249 3.71 -19.64 27.22
CA TYR A 249 4.58 -18.70 26.53
C TYR A 249 4.90 -19.17 25.09
N HIS A 250 5.01 -18.22 24.15
CA HIS A 250 5.08 -18.47 22.70
C HIS A 250 3.84 -19.16 22.08
N SER A 251 2.69 -19.18 22.77
CA SER A 251 1.41 -19.46 22.11
C SER A 251 0.87 -18.21 21.39
N ALA A 252 -0.09 -18.44 20.49
CA ALA A 252 -0.83 -17.38 19.80
C ALA A 252 -2.25 -17.86 19.49
N SER A 253 -3.20 -16.92 19.41
CA SER A 253 -4.53 -17.18 18.87
C SER A 253 -5.02 -16.07 17.93
N LEU A 254 -5.79 -16.46 16.91
CA LEU A 254 -6.28 -15.56 15.85
C LEU A 254 -7.69 -15.98 15.41
N LEU A 255 -8.55 -14.98 15.17
CA LEU A 255 -9.83 -15.18 14.49
C LEU A 255 -9.57 -15.44 13.00
N LEU A 256 -10.29 -16.40 12.42
CA LEU A 256 -10.24 -16.73 11.01
C LEU A 256 -11.49 -16.21 10.29
N ASN A 257 -11.38 -16.02 8.97
CA ASN A 257 -12.49 -15.57 8.11
C ASN A 257 -13.73 -16.45 8.17
N ASP A 258 -13.59 -17.73 8.51
CA ASP A 258 -14.74 -18.63 8.66
C ASP A 258 -15.43 -18.50 10.02
N GLY A 259 -15.05 -17.52 10.85
CA GLY A 259 -15.60 -17.32 12.19
C GLY A 259 -15.09 -18.33 13.22
N THR A 260 -14.10 -19.14 12.89
CA THR A 260 -13.43 -20.01 13.87
C THR A 260 -12.21 -19.31 14.46
N LEU A 261 -11.71 -19.82 15.58
CA LEU A 261 -10.48 -19.34 16.20
C LEU A 261 -9.40 -20.39 16.09
N LEU A 262 -8.22 -19.97 15.60
CA LEU A 262 -7.01 -20.79 15.59
C LEU A 262 -6.21 -20.53 16.86
N SER A 263 -5.84 -21.60 17.58
CA SER A 263 -4.96 -21.56 18.76
C SER A 263 -3.73 -22.41 18.50
N LEU A 264 -2.53 -21.86 18.73
CA LEU A 264 -1.27 -22.43 18.27
C LEU A 264 -0.21 -22.42 19.37
N GLY A 265 0.68 -23.42 19.32
CA GLY A 265 1.99 -23.35 19.97
C GLY A 265 1.94 -23.40 21.50
N GLY A 266 3.01 -22.91 22.13
CA GLY A 266 3.19 -22.84 23.59
C GLY A 266 4.42 -23.59 24.10
N GLY A 267 4.95 -23.16 25.25
CA GLY A 267 5.97 -23.87 26.03
C GLY A 267 7.43 -23.60 25.65
N SER A 268 7.68 -23.19 24.40
CA SER A 268 9.00 -22.73 23.93
C SER A 268 9.54 -21.56 24.76
N ALA A 269 10.86 -21.36 24.87
CA ALA A 269 11.98 -22.13 24.32
C ALA A 269 12.67 -22.99 25.40
N GLY A 270 12.05 -24.10 25.79
CA GLY A 270 12.56 -24.97 26.86
C GLY A 270 12.42 -24.38 28.27
N MET A 271 11.52 -23.41 28.43
CA MET A 271 11.13 -22.88 29.74
C MET A 271 9.99 -23.71 30.35
N ALA A 272 9.16 -24.35 29.52
CA ALA A 272 8.19 -25.36 29.93
C ALA A 272 8.76 -26.79 29.86
N GLU A 273 8.00 -27.74 30.42
CA GLU A 273 8.34 -29.17 30.37
C GLU A 273 8.28 -29.74 28.96
N ASN A 274 7.40 -29.20 28.11
CA ASN A 274 7.20 -29.58 26.71
C ASN A 274 7.12 -28.36 25.78
N ASP A 275 7.62 -28.51 24.55
CA ASP A 275 7.36 -27.59 23.44
C ASP A 275 6.15 -28.09 22.64
N TYR A 276 5.12 -27.25 22.53
CA TYR A 276 3.89 -27.57 21.79
C TYR A 276 4.03 -27.10 20.35
N LEU A 277 4.12 -28.06 19.42
CA LEU A 277 4.26 -27.82 17.97
C LEU A 277 2.94 -28.04 17.21
N ASP A 278 1.83 -28.03 17.92
CA ASP A 278 0.50 -28.29 17.41
C ASP A 278 -0.36 -27.03 17.38
N GLY A 279 -1.57 -27.19 16.86
CA GLY A 279 -2.61 -26.17 16.89
C GLY A 279 -3.99 -26.81 16.93
N GLN A 280 -4.97 -26.04 17.38
CA GLN A 280 -6.37 -26.43 17.47
C GLN A 280 -7.25 -25.33 16.91
N VAL A 281 -8.42 -25.72 16.38
CA VAL A 281 -9.45 -24.79 15.93
C VAL A 281 -10.62 -24.87 16.90
N TYR A 282 -10.95 -23.75 17.51
CA TYR A 282 -12.17 -23.57 18.29
C TYR A 282 -13.30 -23.09 17.38
N ARG A 283 -14.46 -23.74 17.47
CA ARG A 283 -15.70 -23.35 16.78
C ARG A 283 -16.64 -22.74 17.81
N PRO A 284 -16.85 -21.42 17.78
CA PRO A 284 -17.75 -20.75 18.73
C PRO A 284 -19.21 -21.22 18.60
N ALA A 285 -19.99 -20.96 19.64
CA ALA A 285 -21.39 -21.40 19.73
C ALA A 285 -22.26 -20.85 18.59
N TYR A 286 -21.96 -19.65 18.09
CA TYR A 286 -22.67 -19.03 16.96
C TYR A 286 -22.54 -19.80 15.63
N LEU A 287 -21.69 -20.84 15.55
CA LEU A 287 -21.61 -21.71 14.37
C LEU A 287 -22.52 -22.93 14.45
N TYR A 288 -23.27 -23.08 15.54
CA TYR A 288 -24.14 -24.23 15.78
C TYR A 288 -25.59 -23.80 15.98
N ASN A 289 -26.51 -24.62 15.49
CA ASN A 289 -27.93 -24.48 15.76
C ASN A 289 -28.31 -25.02 17.15
N ASP A 290 -29.56 -24.84 17.55
CA ASP A 290 -30.11 -25.32 18.82
C ASP A 290 -29.98 -26.85 19.06
N ASN A 291 -29.80 -27.63 17.99
CA ASN A 291 -29.59 -29.08 18.08
C ASN A 291 -28.11 -29.47 18.28
N GLY A 292 -27.20 -28.49 18.29
CA GLY A 292 -25.75 -28.69 18.39
C GLY A 292 -25.10 -29.17 17.09
N GLU A 293 -25.79 -29.04 15.96
CA GLU A 293 -25.25 -29.30 14.62
C GLU A 293 -24.74 -27.98 14.01
N LEU A 294 -23.81 -28.04 13.05
CA LEU A 294 -23.39 -26.82 12.36
C LEU A 294 -24.60 -26.18 11.68
N ALA A 295 -24.78 -24.88 11.91
CA ALA A 295 -25.85 -24.12 11.29
C ALA A 295 -25.56 -23.86 9.81
N GLU A 296 -26.63 -23.72 9.02
CA GLU A 296 -26.52 -23.09 7.70
C GLU A 296 -26.14 -21.63 7.91
N ARG A 297 -25.30 -21.08 7.03
CA ARG A 297 -24.73 -19.73 7.19
C ARG A 297 -25.25 -18.82 6.09
N PRO A 298 -25.50 -17.52 6.36
CA PRO A 298 -25.74 -16.56 5.30
C PRO A 298 -24.51 -16.45 4.38
N VAL A 299 -24.71 -16.13 3.11
CA VAL A 299 -23.64 -16.06 2.10
C VAL A 299 -23.52 -14.65 1.55
N ILE A 300 -22.34 -14.05 1.71
CA ILE A 300 -21.97 -12.84 0.97
C ILE A 300 -21.50 -13.28 -0.42
N LEU A 301 -22.27 -12.94 -1.44
CA LEU A 301 -22.02 -13.29 -2.84
C LEU A 301 -21.02 -12.33 -3.49
N ASP A 302 -21.05 -11.06 -3.09
CA ASP A 302 -20.19 -10.01 -3.62
C ASP A 302 -19.96 -8.93 -2.55
N ALA A 303 -18.72 -8.43 -2.45
CA ALA A 303 -18.34 -7.34 -1.56
C ALA A 303 -17.12 -6.60 -2.15
N PRO A 304 -17.00 -5.28 -1.94
CA PRO A 304 -15.84 -4.53 -2.42
C PRO A 304 -14.54 -4.99 -1.77
N GLU A 305 -13.47 -5.07 -2.55
CA GLU A 305 -12.15 -5.44 -2.04
C GLU A 305 -11.48 -4.33 -1.22
N LYS A 306 -11.90 -3.08 -1.42
CA LYS A 306 -11.29 -1.88 -0.82
C LYS A 306 -12.37 -0.90 -0.36
N ALA A 307 -12.07 -0.16 0.69
CA ALA A 307 -12.88 0.98 1.16
C ALA A 307 -12.03 1.95 1.98
N LYS A 308 -12.61 3.08 2.37
CA LYS A 308 -12.07 4.08 3.31
C LYS A 308 -13.03 4.26 4.49
N PRO A 309 -12.56 4.70 5.67
CA PRO A 309 -13.45 5.21 6.71
C PRO A 309 -14.41 6.26 6.15
N GLY A 310 -15.68 6.21 6.57
CA GLY A 310 -16.73 7.11 6.08
C GLY A 310 -17.44 6.65 4.79
N ASP A 311 -16.91 5.66 4.07
CA ASP A 311 -17.55 5.14 2.86
C ASP A 311 -18.89 4.44 3.18
N THR A 312 -19.80 4.47 2.20
CA THR A 312 -20.91 3.52 2.12
C THR A 312 -20.59 2.50 1.05
N ILE A 313 -20.43 1.24 1.44
CA ILE A 313 -20.17 0.13 0.54
C ILE A 313 -21.47 -0.63 0.26
N THR A 314 -21.56 -1.28 -0.91
CA THR A 314 -22.67 -2.18 -1.22
C THR A 314 -22.18 -3.61 -1.24
N ILE A 315 -22.85 -4.51 -0.51
CA ILE A 315 -22.65 -5.96 -0.61
C ILE A 315 -23.88 -6.63 -1.21
N THR A 316 -23.70 -7.79 -1.83
CA THR A 316 -24.80 -8.66 -2.25
C THR A 316 -24.78 -9.93 -1.43
N VAL A 317 -25.94 -10.33 -0.90
CA VAL A 317 -26.10 -11.56 -0.11
C VAL A 317 -27.12 -12.50 -0.74
N ASP A 318 -27.22 -13.71 -0.21
CA ASP A 318 -28.20 -14.71 -0.64
C ASP A 318 -29.64 -14.38 -0.20
N ASP A 319 -29.83 -13.88 1.03
CA ASP A 319 -31.11 -13.35 1.53
C ASP A 319 -30.90 -12.11 2.42
N ALA A 320 -31.10 -10.92 1.85
CA ALA A 320 -30.90 -9.68 2.60
C ALA A 320 -31.96 -9.44 3.68
N THR A 321 -33.11 -10.13 3.62
CA THR A 321 -34.18 -9.95 4.60
C THR A 321 -33.96 -10.73 5.89
N ASP A 322 -33.01 -11.68 5.88
CA ASP A 322 -32.60 -12.46 7.05
C ASP A 322 -31.41 -11.83 7.78
N ILE A 323 -30.71 -10.87 7.17
CA ILE A 323 -29.55 -10.23 7.80
C ILE A 323 -29.99 -9.30 8.94
N SER A 324 -29.48 -9.56 10.14
CA SER A 324 -29.81 -8.86 11.39
C SER A 324 -28.69 -7.96 11.92
N LYS A 325 -27.44 -8.26 11.58
CA LYS A 325 -26.25 -7.55 12.06
C LYS A 325 -25.12 -7.65 11.02
N ILE A 326 -24.28 -6.63 10.95
CA ILE A 326 -23.03 -6.66 10.20
C ILE A 326 -21.89 -6.26 11.13
N THR A 327 -20.86 -7.10 11.23
CA THR A 327 -19.65 -6.81 12.02
C THR A 327 -18.42 -6.77 11.14
N PHE A 328 -17.48 -5.93 11.53
CA PHE A 328 -16.24 -5.70 10.82
C PHE A 328 -15.08 -5.86 11.77
N VAL A 329 -14.25 -6.88 11.53
CA VAL A 329 -13.17 -7.27 12.46
C VAL A 329 -11.83 -7.12 11.79
N LYS A 330 -10.97 -6.27 12.33
CA LYS A 330 -9.64 -6.06 11.79
C LYS A 330 -8.81 -7.33 11.94
N SER A 331 -8.18 -7.77 10.86
CA SER A 331 -7.18 -8.84 10.95
C SER A 331 -6.02 -8.38 11.82
N GLY A 332 -5.59 -9.25 12.72
CA GLY A 332 -4.48 -9.00 13.63
C GLY A 332 -3.27 -9.87 13.34
N SER A 333 -2.19 -9.59 14.06
CA SER A 333 -1.03 -10.47 14.17
C SER A 333 -0.78 -10.72 15.65
N ALA A 334 -0.57 -11.99 16.02
CA ALA A 334 -0.50 -12.41 17.41
C ALA A 334 0.86 -13.03 17.73
N THR A 335 1.50 -12.53 18.78
CA THR A 335 2.71 -13.15 19.35
C THR A 335 2.83 -12.78 20.83
N HIS A 336 3.34 -13.68 21.66
CA HIS A 336 3.66 -13.40 23.07
C HIS A 336 2.48 -12.79 23.85
N ALA A 337 1.29 -13.40 23.76
CA ALA A 337 0.05 -12.98 24.44
C ALA A 337 -0.57 -11.66 23.96
N ILE A 338 -0.16 -11.19 22.79
CA ILE A 338 -0.49 -9.85 22.32
C ILE A 338 -0.94 -9.86 20.86
N ASN A 339 -2.07 -9.20 20.63
CA ASN A 339 -2.56 -8.81 19.30
C ASN A 339 -3.02 -7.36 19.35
N MET A 340 -2.16 -6.44 18.91
CA MET A 340 -2.42 -4.99 18.95
C MET A 340 -3.19 -4.47 17.73
N GLY A 341 -3.33 -5.32 16.71
CA GLY A 341 -3.99 -4.99 15.46
C GLY A 341 -5.50 -5.20 15.52
N THR A 342 -5.96 -6.29 16.12
CA THR A 342 -7.38 -6.66 16.10
C THR A 342 -8.27 -5.64 16.83
N ARG A 343 -9.48 -5.45 16.31
CA ARG A 343 -10.61 -4.72 16.92
C ARG A 343 -11.89 -5.02 16.13
N LEU A 344 -13.05 -4.81 16.74
CA LEU A 344 -14.34 -4.94 16.08
C LEU A 344 -15.07 -3.61 16.03
N VAL A 345 -15.82 -3.42 14.94
CA VAL A 345 -16.81 -2.36 14.75
C VAL A 345 -18.09 -3.01 14.23
N GLU A 346 -19.23 -2.68 14.84
CA GLU A 346 -20.55 -3.00 14.30
C GLU A 346 -20.94 -1.93 13.28
N LEU A 347 -21.41 -2.35 12.10
CA LEU A 347 -21.69 -1.44 10.99
C LEU A 347 -23.20 -1.20 10.83
N ASP A 348 -23.58 0.05 10.66
CA ASP A 348 -24.93 0.42 10.26
C ASP A 348 -25.18 -0.04 8.82
N PHE A 349 -26.40 -0.51 8.54
CA PHE A 349 -26.75 -0.95 7.20
C PHE A 349 -28.23 -0.71 6.86
N THR A 350 -28.51 -0.69 5.55
CA THR A 350 -29.87 -0.65 5.03
C THR A 350 -30.06 -1.68 3.92
N ILE A 351 -31.24 -2.33 3.93
CA ILE A 351 -31.58 -3.34 2.93
C ILE A 351 -32.00 -2.64 1.63
N GLY A 352 -31.31 -2.98 0.54
CA GLY A 352 -31.58 -2.52 -0.81
C GLY A 352 -32.51 -3.45 -1.60
N LEU A 353 -32.46 -3.34 -2.93
CA LEU A 353 -33.20 -4.21 -3.84
C LEU A 353 -32.32 -5.40 -4.27
N ASN A 354 -32.93 -6.50 -4.74
CA ASN A 354 -32.18 -7.64 -5.31
C ASN A 354 -31.12 -8.22 -4.36
N ASN A 355 -31.44 -8.33 -3.07
CA ASN A 355 -30.54 -8.81 -2.01
C ASN A 355 -29.25 -8.01 -1.83
N THR A 356 -29.24 -6.73 -2.22
CA THR A 356 -28.15 -5.83 -1.88
C THR A 356 -28.35 -5.24 -0.48
N ILE A 357 -27.24 -4.94 0.20
CA ILE A 357 -27.20 -4.22 1.47
C ILE A 357 -26.21 -3.07 1.33
N GLU A 358 -26.65 -1.85 1.63
CA GLU A 358 -25.76 -0.69 1.79
C GLU A 358 -25.25 -0.67 3.22
N VAL A 359 -23.93 -0.74 3.39
CA VAL A 359 -23.24 -0.79 4.69
C VAL A 359 -22.43 0.48 4.86
N THR A 360 -22.65 1.19 5.96
CA THR A 360 -21.94 2.43 6.29
C THR A 360 -20.73 2.12 7.15
N ILE A 361 -19.54 2.41 6.64
CA ILE A 361 -18.30 2.36 7.41
C ILE A 361 -18.19 3.66 8.20
N PRO A 362 -18.07 3.62 9.53
CA PRO A 362 -18.00 4.84 10.31
C PRO A 362 -16.69 5.58 10.03
N ASP A 363 -16.76 6.90 10.03
CA ASP A 363 -15.62 7.79 9.83
C ASP A 363 -14.80 7.92 11.12
N LEU A 364 -14.10 6.84 11.48
CA LEU A 364 -13.23 6.75 12.64
C LEU A 364 -11.82 6.39 12.15
N ALA A 365 -10.92 7.36 12.04
CA ALA A 365 -9.58 7.16 11.50
C ALA A 365 -8.83 6.02 12.21
N GLY A 366 -8.80 6.01 13.54
CA GLY A 366 -8.16 4.95 14.33
C GLY A 366 -9.06 3.75 14.63
N GLY A 367 -10.37 3.98 14.70
CA GLY A 367 -11.38 2.95 14.92
C GLY A 367 -11.47 1.98 13.74
N VAL A 368 -11.42 2.49 12.51
CA VAL A 368 -11.38 1.73 11.25
C VAL A 368 -10.06 1.99 10.51
N ASN A 369 -8.92 1.78 11.18
CA ASN A 369 -7.62 2.11 10.59
C ASN A 369 -7.21 1.20 9.41
N ALA A 370 -6.28 1.70 8.60
CA ALA A 370 -5.77 1.08 7.39
C ALA A 370 -5.28 -0.38 7.58
N GLY A 371 -5.57 -1.25 6.62
CA GLY A 371 -5.25 -2.68 6.64
C GLY A 371 -6.45 -3.56 6.33
N SER A 372 -6.31 -4.87 6.50
CA SER A 372 -7.32 -5.83 6.08
C SER A 372 -8.34 -6.13 7.20
N TRP A 373 -9.61 -6.20 6.84
CA TRP A 373 -10.73 -6.39 7.76
C TRP A 373 -11.69 -7.47 7.24
N MET A 374 -12.20 -8.31 8.14
CA MET A 374 -13.17 -9.35 7.88
C MET A 374 -14.59 -8.79 8.01
N LEU A 375 -15.39 -8.84 6.95
CA LEU A 375 -16.79 -8.41 6.95
C LEU A 375 -17.74 -9.60 7.15
N PHE A 376 -18.41 -9.66 8.30
CA PHE A 376 -19.37 -10.72 8.61
C PHE A 376 -20.81 -10.19 8.49
N ALA A 377 -21.65 -10.90 7.75
CA ALA A 377 -23.10 -10.72 7.78
C ALA A 377 -23.71 -11.79 8.69
N TRP A 378 -24.62 -11.40 9.57
CA TRP A 378 -25.25 -12.28 10.55
C TRP A 378 -26.73 -12.43 10.22
N ASP A 379 -27.21 -13.67 10.19
CA ASP A 379 -28.64 -13.93 10.03
C ASP A 379 -29.45 -13.61 11.29
N SER A 380 -30.76 -13.82 11.25
CA SER A 380 -31.66 -13.54 12.38
C SER A 380 -31.54 -14.56 13.52
N GLU A 381 -30.88 -15.70 13.30
CA GLU A 381 -30.56 -16.70 14.32
C GLU A 381 -29.21 -16.45 15.00
N GLY A 382 -28.42 -15.50 14.49
CA GLY A 382 -27.12 -15.12 15.04
C GLY A 382 -25.96 -15.95 14.50
N VAL A 383 -26.09 -16.51 13.30
CA VAL A 383 -25.03 -17.26 12.62
C VAL A 383 -24.31 -16.34 11.61
N PRO A 384 -22.97 -16.25 11.65
CA PRO A 384 -22.22 -15.40 10.73
C PRO A 384 -21.93 -16.08 9.39
N SER A 385 -21.82 -15.28 8.33
CA SER A 385 -21.26 -15.68 7.04
C SER A 385 -19.78 -16.06 7.15
N ILE A 386 -19.21 -16.66 6.11
CA ILE A 386 -17.75 -16.58 5.91
C ILE A 386 -17.45 -15.14 5.46
N ALA A 387 -16.44 -14.52 6.06
CA ALA A 387 -16.11 -13.13 5.80
C ALA A 387 -15.19 -12.95 4.58
N PRO A 388 -15.58 -12.17 3.55
CA PRO A 388 -14.62 -11.59 2.64
C PRO A 388 -13.71 -10.61 3.38
N MET A 389 -12.50 -10.42 2.83
CA MET A 389 -11.59 -9.39 3.29
C MET A 389 -11.86 -8.08 2.54
N VAL A 390 -11.98 -7.00 3.29
CA VAL A 390 -12.02 -5.63 2.77
C VAL A 390 -10.77 -4.92 3.25
N ASN A 391 -9.98 -4.40 2.32
CA ASN A 391 -8.77 -3.64 2.61
C ASN A 391 -9.13 -2.16 2.80
N ILE A 392 -9.04 -1.71 4.05
CA ILE A 392 -9.21 -0.29 4.37
C ILE A 392 -7.95 0.46 3.98
N LYS A 393 -8.12 1.44 3.09
CA LYS A 393 -7.03 2.27 2.59
C LYS A 393 -6.53 3.25 3.66
N PRO A 394 -5.26 3.65 3.59
CA PRO A 394 -4.76 4.80 4.32
C PRO A 394 -5.61 6.05 4.11
N VAL A 395 -5.77 6.84 5.17
CA VAL A 395 -6.42 8.16 5.13
C VAL A 395 -5.62 9.19 5.91
N ALA A 396 -5.73 10.45 5.50
CA ALA A 396 -5.19 11.57 6.26
C ALA A 396 -5.86 11.65 7.65
N VAL A 397 -5.10 12.08 8.64
CA VAL A 397 -5.60 12.33 10.00
C VAL A 397 -5.57 13.83 10.24
N ASP A 398 -6.66 14.39 10.78
CA ASP A 398 -6.72 15.83 11.06
C ASP A 398 -5.62 16.24 12.05
N GLY A 399 -4.92 17.33 11.72
CA GLY A 399 -3.77 17.82 12.49
C GLY A 399 -2.48 17.02 12.35
N TRP A 400 -2.40 16.04 11.44
CA TRP A 400 -1.16 15.33 11.12
C TRP A 400 -0.47 15.94 9.90
N ASP A 401 0.86 15.95 9.92
CA ASP A 401 1.67 16.55 8.84
C ASP A 401 1.78 15.62 7.63
N TYR A 402 1.70 14.30 7.85
CA TYR A 402 1.80 13.30 6.80
C TYR A 402 0.43 13.01 6.18
N ILE A 403 0.34 13.21 4.87
CA ILE A 403 -0.81 12.82 4.06
C ILE A 403 -0.42 11.54 3.32
N PRO A 404 -1.18 10.45 3.46
CA PRO A 404 -0.84 9.22 2.75
C PRO A 404 -1.08 9.36 1.25
N PRO A 405 -0.19 8.79 0.41
CA PRO A 405 -0.44 8.75 -1.02
C PRO A 405 -1.71 7.95 -1.32
N ASN A 406 -2.53 8.45 -2.23
CA ASN A 406 -3.67 7.74 -2.80
C ASN A 406 -3.19 6.73 -3.86
N ASN A 407 -2.53 5.67 -3.39
CA ASN A 407 -2.06 4.59 -4.27
C ASN A 407 -3.24 3.76 -4.79
N GLU A 408 -3.31 3.62 -6.12
CA GLU A 408 -4.34 2.86 -6.81
C GLU A 408 -3.71 1.71 -7.60
N ILE A 409 -4.41 0.57 -7.68
CA ILE A 409 -3.95 -0.59 -8.45
C ILE A 409 -4.93 -0.78 -9.59
N ASP A 410 -4.42 -0.86 -10.82
CA ASP A 410 -5.17 -1.15 -12.04
C ASP A 410 -6.01 -2.42 -11.88
N THR A 411 -7.29 -2.29 -12.20
CA THR A 411 -8.22 -3.41 -12.35
C THR A 411 -8.35 -3.77 -13.84
N PRO A 412 -7.86 -4.96 -14.28
CA PRO A 412 -7.88 -5.32 -15.69
C PRO A 412 -9.28 -5.36 -16.30
N ASN A 413 -9.44 -4.79 -17.51
CA ASN A 413 -10.69 -4.76 -18.29
C ASN A 413 -11.77 -3.82 -17.74
N THR A 414 -11.41 -2.90 -16.85
CA THR A 414 -12.26 -1.79 -16.44
C THR A 414 -11.59 -0.48 -16.78
N THR A 415 -12.35 0.50 -17.25
CA THR A 415 -11.86 1.88 -17.37
C THR A 415 -12.06 2.57 -16.04
N GLU A 416 -10.97 2.94 -15.39
CA GLU A 416 -10.97 3.57 -14.09
C GLU A 416 -10.63 5.07 -14.22
N TYR A 417 -11.22 5.85 -13.31
CA TYR A 417 -10.99 7.29 -13.21
C TYR A 417 -10.53 7.56 -11.79
N PHE A 418 -9.24 7.84 -11.63
CA PHE A 418 -8.64 8.11 -10.34
C PHE A 418 -8.26 9.58 -10.20
N THR A 419 -8.58 10.14 -9.05
CA THR A 419 -8.11 11.47 -8.65
C THR A 419 -7.28 11.28 -7.40
N GLY A 420 -6.01 11.65 -7.54
CA GLY A 420 -5.05 11.69 -6.48
C GLY A 420 -5.22 12.91 -5.57
N THR A 421 -4.25 13.09 -4.71
CA THR A 421 -4.09 14.20 -3.79
C THR A 421 -2.83 14.94 -4.22
N PRO A 422 -2.94 16.23 -4.61
CA PRO A 422 -1.80 16.97 -5.15
C PRO A 422 -0.60 17.00 -4.21
N GLU A 423 0.59 16.69 -4.73
CA GLU A 423 1.87 16.74 -4.02
C GLU A 423 2.10 15.61 -3.00
N ASP A 424 1.25 14.58 -2.98
CA ASP A 424 1.30 13.51 -1.96
C ASP A 424 1.95 12.18 -2.43
N ASN A 425 2.66 12.20 -3.57
CA ASN A 425 3.40 11.05 -4.14
C ASN A 425 2.52 9.83 -4.51
N ASP A 426 1.34 10.10 -5.06
CA ASP A 426 0.38 9.09 -5.47
C ASP A 426 0.95 8.21 -6.58
N THR A 427 0.81 6.89 -6.39
CA THR A 427 1.29 5.88 -7.32
C THR A 427 0.14 5.07 -7.89
N PHE A 428 0.00 5.08 -9.21
CA PHE A 428 -0.82 4.13 -9.94
C PHE A 428 -0.02 2.86 -10.22
N ILE A 429 -0.53 1.71 -9.83
CA ILE A 429 0.20 0.43 -9.83
C ILE A 429 -0.42 -0.48 -10.87
N ILE A 430 0.38 -0.91 -11.83
CA ILE A 430 -0.01 -1.86 -12.88
C ILE A 430 0.72 -3.18 -12.65
N ASN A 431 -0.05 -4.27 -12.52
CA ASN A 431 0.49 -5.63 -12.41
C ASN A 431 0.90 -6.17 -13.80
N GLY A 432 1.86 -5.50 -14.44
CA GLY A 432 2.39 -5.80 -15.77
C GLY A 432 3.77 -5.16 -15.96
N ASN A 433 4.41 -5.42 -17.10
CA ASN A 433 5.69 -4.80 -17.46
C ASN A 433 5.43 -3.51 -18.24
N ALA A 434 6.26 -2.48 -18.07
CA ALA A 434 6.06 -1.18 -18.72
C ALA A 434 5.97 -1.25 -20.25
N THR A 435 6.66 -2.21 -20.88
CA THR A 435 6.66 -2.39 -22.35
C THR A 435 5.31 -2.79 -22.93
N ASP A 436 4.38 -3.27 -22.08
CA ASP A 436 3.04 -3.66 -22.52
C ASP A 436 2.05 -2.47 -22.52
N TYR A 437 2.47 -1.31 -22.00
CA TYR A 437 1.60 -0.14 -21.77
C TYR A 437 2.16 1.12 -22.42
N GLY A 438 1.29 2.11 -22.61
CA GLY A 438 1.65 3.48 -22.95
C GLY A 438 0.96 4.47 -22.01
N TRP A 439 1.50 5.69 -21.91
CA TRP A 439 0.89 6.76 -21.12
C TRP A 439 1.14 8.13 -21.76
N GLY A 440 0.25 9.08 -21.46
CA GLY A 440 0.29 10.44 -22.00
C GLY A 440 -0.72 11.36 -21.34
N PRO A 441 -0.65 12.68 -21.58
CA PRO A 441 -1.62 13.61 -21.03
C PRO A 441 -3.04 13.35 -21.57
N THR A 442 -4.06 13.68 -20.78
CA THR A 442 -5.44 13.78 -21.27
C THR A 442 -5.57 14.94 -22.26
N GLU A 443 -6.58 14.91 -23.15
CA GLU A 443 -6.82 15.98 -24.14
C GLU A 443 -7.00 17.38 -23.50
N ASP A 444 -7.51 17.45 -22.28
CA ASP A 444 -7.68 18.69 -21.52
C ASP A 444 -6.45 19.11 -20.69
N GLY A 445 -5.40 18.27 -20.67
CA GLY A 445 -4.16 18.48 -19.92
C GLY A 445 -4.32 18.42 -18.41
N LEU A 446 -5.46 17.95 -17.88
CA LEU A 446 -5.74 17.88 -16.45
C LEU A 446 -5.24 16.58 -15.79
N GLY A 447 -4.83 15.57 -16.58
CA GLY A 447 -4.36 14.30 -16.06
C GLY A 447 -3.52 13.52 -17.06
N THR A 448 -3.27 12.25 -16.74
CA THR A 448 -2.56 11.27 -17.55
C THR A 448 -3.50 10.13 -17.92
N VAL A 449 -3.65 9.84 -19.20
CA VAL A 449 -4.22 8.59 -19.72
C VAL A 449 -3.14 7.51 -19.74
N VAL A 450 -3.44 6.34 -19.21
CA VAL A 450 -2.61 5.13 -19.31
C VAL A 450 -3.40 4.07 -20.07
N TRP A 451 -2.78 3.37 -21.01
CA TRP A 451 -3.46 2.33 -21.80
C TRP A 451 -2.58 1.10 -21.98
N GLY A 452 -3.23 -0.04 -22.18
CA GLY A 452 -2.55 -1.32 -22.34
C GLY A 452 -3.47 -2.42 -22.87
N PRO A 453 -3.07 -3.70 -22.74
CA PRO A 453 -3.81 -4.83 -23.26
C PRO A 453 -5.19 -5.01 -22.60
N THR A 454 -5.34 -4.42 -21.41
CA THR A 454 -6.49 -4.54 -20.53
C THR A 454 -7.45 -3.36 -20.63
N GLY A 455 -7.15 -2.32 -21.41
CA GLY A 455 -8.00 -1.13 -21.51
C GLY A 455 -7.22 0.17 -21.36
N HIS A 456 -7.88 1.18 -20.83
CA HIS A 456 -7.29 2.48 -20.51
C HIS A 456 -7.91 3.07 -19.25
N ASP A 457 -7.11 3.84 -18.52
CA ASP A 457 -7.43 4.50 -17.26
C ASP A 457 -7.03 5.97 -17.31
N ILE A 458 -7.69 6.80 -16.50
CA ILE A 458 -7.42 8.23 -16.40
C ILE A 458 -7.01 8.56 -14.97
N LEU A 459 -5.82 9.15 -14.85
CA LEU A 459 -5.18 9.54 -13.60
C LEU A 459 -5.11 11.06 -13.51
N ILE A 460 -5.68 11.67 -12.48
CA ILE A 460 -5.58 13.11 -12.19
C ILE A 460 -4.79 13.27 -10.90
N ASP A 461 -3.82 14.19 -10.85
CA ASP A 461 -2.98 14.43 -9.67
C ASP A 461 -2.23 13.17 -9.16
N PHE A 462 -1.73 12.34 -10.08
CA PHE A 462 -0.84 11.23 -9.75
C PHE A 462 0.62 11.57 -10.04
N GLU A 463 1.50 11.23 -9.11
CA GLU A 463 2.92 11.53 -9.21
C GLU A 463 3.74 10.38 -9.85
N THR A 464 3.28 9.14 -9.82
CA THR A 464 4.03 7.97 -10.28
C THR A 464 3.14 6.88 -10.92
N ILE A 465 3.65 6.19 -11.94
CA ILE A 465 3.15 4.87 -12.38
C ILE A 465 4.19 3.80 -11.99
N ARG A 466 3.77 2.75 -11.31
CA ARG A 466 4.62 1.61 -10.95
C ARG A 466 4.19 0.37 -11.71
N PHE A 467 5.12 -0.17 -12.48
CA PHE A 467 5.05 -1.48 -13.11
C PHE A 467 5.78 -2.53 -12.24
N ASN A 468 5.72 -3.80 -12.64
CA ASN A 468 6.46 -4.87 -11.98
C ASN A 468 7.98 -4.73 -12.16
N ASP A 469 8.42 -4.14 -13.28
CA ASP A 469 9.81 -4.03 -13.71
C ASP A 469 10.41 -2.62 -13.54
N THR A 470 9.58 -1.58 -13.49
CA THR A 470 10.05 -0.18 -13.36
C THR A 470 9.04 0.75 -12.68
N LYS A 471 9.49 1.97 -12.36
CA LYS A 471 8.67 3.07 -11.87
C LYS A 471 8.89 4.29 -12.78
N ILE A 472 7.79 4.92 -13.18
CA ILE A 472 7.76 6.12 -14.03
C ILE A 472 7.25 7.28 -13.18
N SER A 473 8.01 8.35 -13.09
CA SER A 473 7.52 9.58 -12.45
C SER A 473 6.68 10.37 -13.47
N LEU A 474 5.46 10.71 -13.07
CA LEU A 474 4.58 11.64 -13.77
C LEU A 474 4.83 13.09 -13.35
N VAL A 475 5.43 13.30 -12.17
CA VAL A 475 5.84 14.63 -11.71
C VAL A 475 7.12 15.07 -12.40
N GLN A 476 7.03 16.22 -13.03
CA GLN A 476 8.19 16.91 -13.54
C GLN A 476 9.00 17.52 -12.36
N THR A 477 10.14 16.92 -12.03
CA THR A 477 11.14 17.56 -11.15
C THR A 477 12.30 18.10 -11.99
N GLY A 478 12.18 19.36 -12.42
CA GLY A 478 13.19 20.05 -13.22
C GLY A 478 12.85 20.15 -14.71
N ASN A 479 13.84 20.48 -15.53
CA ASN A 479 13.65 20.74 -16.97
C ASN A 479 14.07 19.53 -17.84
N GLU A 480 14.09 18.32 -17.29
CA GLU A 480 14.55 17.12 -18.01
C GLU A 480 13.53 15.97 -17.91
N TYR A 481 13.21 15.33 -19.03
CA TYR A 481 12.40 14.13 -19.15
C TYR A 481 13.28 12.99 -19.66
N GLN A 482 13.24 11.81 -19.06
CA GLN A 482 14.09 10.69 -19.47
C GLN A 482 13.34 9.71 -20.37
N ASP A 483 14.00 9.26 -21.43
CA ASP A 483 13.58 8.15 -22.28
C ASP A 483 13.52 6.84 -21.50
N VAL A 484 12.46 6.07 -21.72
CA VAL A 484 12.25 4.73 -21.20
C VAL A 484 12.39 3.74 -22.34
N GLU A 485 13.54 3.07 -22.38
CA GLU A 485 13.90 2.16 -23.46
C GLU A 485 12.80 1.10 -23.72
N ASN A 486 12.39 1.01 -25.00
CA ASN A 486 11.34 0.13 -25.56
C ASN A 486 9.91 0.47 -25.13
N VAL A 487 9.66 1.69 -24.66
CA VAL A 487 8.32 2.17 -24.30
C VAL A 487 7.97 3.41 -25.10
N THR A 488 6.73 3.51 -25.58
CA THR A 488 6.26 4.73 -26.24
C THR A 488 5.75 5.72 -25.21
N GLN A 489 6.44 6.85 -25.07
CA GLN A 489 6.06 7.92 -24.16
C GLN A 489 5.36 9.06 -24.90
N PHE A 490 4.40 9.69 -24.22
CA PHE A 490 3.82 10.96 -24.65
C PHE A 490 4.15 12.00 -23.58
N VAL A 491 5.07 12.89 -23.92
CA VAL A 491 5.66 13.87 -23.00
C VAL A 491 5.14 15.25 -23.37
N THR A 492 4.65 16.00 -22.38
CA THR A 492 4.25 17.41 -22.58
C THR A 492 4.98 18.31 -21.60
N GLY A 493 5.78 19.23 -22.12
CA GLY A 493 6.44 20.27 -21.33
C GLY A 493 5.45 21.30 -20.80
N THR A 494 5.79 21.88 -19.64
CA THR A 494 4.91 22.80 -18.90
C THR A 494 5.48 24.22 -18.76
N SER A 495 6.77 24.40 -19.05
CA SER A 495 7.47 25.68 -19.01
C SER A 495 8.29 25.91 -20.28
N THR A 496 9.34 26.71 -20.20
CA THR A 496 10.25 26.97 -21.30
C THR A 496 11.65 26.58 -20.86
N GLU A 497 12.35 25.75 -21.63
CA GLU A 497 13.71 25.19 -21.44
C GLU A 497 13.77 23.68 -21.13
N GLU A 498 12.68 22.94 -21.36
CA GLU A 498 12.56 21.51 -21.16
C GLU A 498 13.38 20.69 -22.17
N THR A 499 13.95 19.58 -21.70
CA THR A 499 14.83 18.69 -22.45
C THR A 499 14.38 17.24 -22.32
N PHE A 500 14.11 16.55 -23.42
CA PHE A 500 13.94 15.11 -23.45
C PHE A 500 15.30 14.42 -23.61
N VAL A 501 15.69 13.57 -22.68
CA VAL A 501 17.02 12.97 -22.55
C VAL A 501 16.96 11.51 -22.96
N ILE A 502 17.71 11.17 -24.00
CA ILE A 502 17.81 9.82 -24.54
C ILE A 502 19.20 9.26 -24.22
N ASN A 503 19.23 8.10 -23.56
CA ASN A 503 20.47 7.40 -23.22
C ASN A 503 21.05 6.62 -24.43
N GLY A 504 21.25 7.32 -25.55
CA GLY A 504 21.84 6.79 -26.78
C GLY A 504 22.47 7.89 -27.63
N ASN A 505 23.24 7.50 -28.65
CA ASN A 505 23.85 8.48 -29.55
C ASN A 505 22.83 8.97 -30.56
N SER A 506 22.88 10.26 -30.88
CA SER A 506 21.99 10.91 -31.84
C SER A 506 22.04 10.34 -33.27
N SER A 507 23.05 9.55 -33.62
CA SER A 507 23.11 8.83 -34.90
C SER A 507 22.13 7.66 -34.99
N ASP A 508 21.64 7.20 -33.84
CA ASP A 508 20.78 6.02 -33.74
C ASP A 508 19.30 6.42 -33.73
N TYR A 509 18.99 7.72 -33.70
CA TYR A 509 17.64 8.26 -33.60
C TYR A 509 17.34 9.28 -34.70
N GLN A 510 16.07 9.37 -35.05
CA GLN A 510 15.51 10.38 -35.94
C GLN A 510 14.39 11.13 -35.20
N TRP A 511 14.08 12.35 -35.61
CA TRP A 511 12.98 13.12 -35.05
C TRP A 511 12.37 14.05 -36.11
N GLY A 512 11.10 14.40 -35.96
CA GLY A 512 10.35 15.27 -36.88
C GLY A 512 8.99 15.66 -36.33
N ASP A 513 8.30 16.57 -36.98
CA ASP A 513 6.96 17.02 -36.53
C ASP A 513 5.94 15.86 -36.58
N THR A 514 4.97 15.88 -35.66
CA THR A 514 3.79 15.02 -35.74
C THR A 514 2.95 15.38 -36.97
N GLU A 515 2.11 14.45 -37.47
CA GLU A 515 1.29 14.65 -38.68
C GLU A 515 0.37 15.89 -38.60
N ASP A 516 -0.06 16.26 -37.38
CA ASP A 516 -0.89 17.44 -37.12
C ASP A 516 -0.09 18.71 -36.81
N GLY A 517 1.25 18.62 -36.80
CA GLY A 517 2.18 19.72 -36.51
C GLY A 517 2.13 20.23 -35.08
N THR A 518 1.52 19.49 -34.14
CA THR A 518 1.35 19.95 -32.75
C THR A 518 2.48 19.51 -31.81
N GLY A 519 3.32 18.55 -32.23
CA GLY A 519 4.46 18.06 -31.46
C GLY A 519 5.59 17.52 -32.34
N ILE A 520 6.56 16.86 -31.71
CA ILE A 520 7.71 16.20 -32.31
C ILE A 520 7.63 14.71 -32.01
N VAL A 521 7.71 13.86 -33.03
CA VAL A 521 7.98 12.43 -32.85
C VAL A 521 9.48 12.17 -32.90
N VAL A 522 10.01 11.40 -31.95
CA VAL A 522 11.38 10.89 -31.94
C VAL A 522 11.32 9.37 -32.07
N TRP A 523 12.15 8.76 -32.92
CA TRP A 523 12.16 7.31 -33.10
C TRP A 523 13.58 6.75 -33.26
N GLY A 524 13.77 5.52 -32.77
CA GLY A 524 15.07 4.86 -32.80
C GLY A 524 15.01 3.38 -32.38
N PRO A 525 16.17 2.75 -32.07
CA PRO A 525 16.24 1.35 -31.69
C PRO A 525 15.52 1.02 -30.39
N THR A 526 15.22 2.03 -29.57
CA THR A 526 14.52 1.90 -28.28
C THR A 526 13.04 2.25 -28.38
N GLY A 527 12.47 2.44 -29.58
CA GLY A 527 11.05 2.74 -29.76
C GLY A 527 10.80 4.15 -30.32
N ASN A 528 9.58 4.65 -30.11
CA ASN A 528 9.14 5.96 -30.57
C ASN A 528 8.47 6.72 -29.43
N ASP A 529 8.74 8.03 -29.34
CA ASP A 529 8.18 8.94 -28.34
C ASP A 529 7.55 10.16 -29.01
N LEU A 530 6.50 10.71 -28.41
CA LEU A 530 5.84 11.93 -28.85
C LEU A 530 6.07 13.03 -27.81
N LEU A 531 6.62 14.15 -28.25
CA LEU A 531 7.02 15.28 -27.43
C LEU A 531 6.19 16.51 -27.81
N PHE A 532 5.53 17.12 -26.84
CA PHE A 532 4.75 18.35 -27.00
C PHE A 532 5.32 19.43 -26.08
N ASN A 533 5.47 20.66 -26.55
CA ASN A 533 6.07 21.76 -25.75
C ASN A 533 7.43 21.40 -25.10
N ILE A 534 8.27 20.61 -25.77
CA ILE A 534 9.64 20.32 -25.35
C ILE A 534 10.59 21.10 -26.24
N GLU A 535 11.52 21.87 -25.65
CA GLU A 535 12.45 22.70 -26.41
C GLU A 535 13.74 22.00 -26.80
N LYS A 536 14.11 20.86 -26.21
CA LYS A 536 15.38 20.19 -26.51
C LYS A 536 15.29 18.67 -26.47
N ILE A 537 16.13 18.01 -27.27
CA ILE A 537 16.44 16.58 -27.13
C ILE A 537 17.92 16.45 -26.79
N ALA A 538 18.28 15.87 -25.65
CA ALA A 538 19.64 15.57 -25.27
C ALA A 538 19.96 14.09 -25.49
N PHE A 539 20.87 13.83 -26.42
CA PHE A 539 21.51 12.53 -26.62
C PHE A 539 22.83 12.48 -25.86
N THR A 540 23.45 11.30 -25.75
CA THR A 540 24.75 11.14 -25.06
C THR A 540 25.89 11.89 -25.75
N ASP A 541 25.76 12.19 -27.04
CA ASP A 541 26.76 12.84 -27.89
C ASP A 541 26.44 14.31 -28.24
N LYS A 542 25.17 14.74 -28.22
CA LYS A 542 24.76 16.13 -28.51
C LYS A 542 23.40 16.49 -27.91
N THR A 543 23.12 17.78 -27.80
CA THR A 543 21.77 18.31 -27.52
C THR A 543 21.26 19.06 -28.75
N VAL A 544 20.02 18.80 -29.14
CA VAL A 544 19.28 19.43 -30.23
C VAL A 544 18.25 20.36 -29.63
N THR A 545 18.18 21.62 -30.06
CA THR A 545 17.08 22.53 -29.70
C THR A 545 15.96 22.36 -30.72
N LEU A 546 14.77 22.00 -30.24
CA LEU A 546 13.51 21.96 -30.96
C LEU A 546 12.94 23.38 -31.02
N GLY A 547 12.49 23.84 -32.18
CA GLY A 547 11.87 25.16 -32.35
C GLY A 547 12.80 26.35 -32.61
N GLU A 548 14.14 26.19 -32.59
CA GLU A 548 15.03 27.11 -33.29
C GLU A 548 15.18 26.62 -34.73
N THR A 549 14.64 27.40 -35.70
CA THR A 549 14.72 27.22 -37.16
C THR A 549 15.61 26.06 -37.58
N ALA A 550 15.02 24.95 -38.04
CA ALA A 550 15.74 23.90 -38.74
C ALA A 550 16.62 24.60 -39.78
N GLY A 551 17.94 24.43 -39.67
CA GLY A 551 18.84 24.89 -40.72
C GLY A 551 18.46 24.19 -42.04
N PRO A 552 18.89 24.73 -43.20
CA PRO A 552 18.51 24.20 -44.49
C PRO A 552 18.76 22.68 -44.54
N LEU A 553 17.69 21.94 -44.75
CA LEU A 553 17.61 20.51 -44.95
C LEU A 553 18.29 20.19 -46.29
N SER A 554 19.13 19.16 -46.27
CA SER A 554 19.87 18.69 -47.44
C SER A 554 19.78 17.18 -47.49
N GLU A 555 18.63 16.69 -47.95
CA GLU A 555 18.31 15.26 -48.01
C GLU A 555 18.83 14.65 -49.32
N ILE A 556 19.24 13.37 -49.30
CA ILE A 556 19.73 12.66 -50.47
C ILE A 556 18.68 11.62 -50.90
N ASP A 557 18.42 11.55 -52.21
CA ASP A 557 17.58 10.55 -52.88
C ASP A 557 18.06 9.12 -52.55
N ASP A 558 17.15 8.28 -52.05
CA ASP A 558 17.28 6.82 -52.11
C ASP A 558 16.47 6.28 -53.31
N PRO A 559 17.14 5.92 -54.42
CA PRO A 559 16.46 5.56 -55.66
C PRO A 559 15.64 4.27 -55.57
N ASN A 560 15.73 3.52 -54.46
CA ASN A 560 15.01 2.26 -54.25
C ASN A 560 13.77 2.40 -53.34
N SER A 561 13.50 3.58 -52.80
CA SER A 561 12.35 3.82 -51.94
C SER A 561 11.59 5.08 -52.37
N THR A 562 10.37 5.24 -51.84
CA THR A 562 9.62 6.50 -51.95
C THR A 562 9.85 7.27 -50.67
N GLN A 563 10.44 8.45 -50.77
CA GLN A 563 10.69 9.34 -49.66
C GLN A 563 9.58 10.39 -49.54
N TYR A 564 9.24 10.72 -48.30
CA TYR A 564 8.41 11.88 -47.97
C TYR A 564 9.32 12.85 -47.21
N VAL A 565 9.65 13.96 -47.84
CA VAL A 565 10.59 14.94 -47.29
C VAL A 565 9.87 16.25 -47.08
N ILE A 566 9.99 16.80 -45.88
CA ILE A 566 9.42 18.10 -45.53
C ILE A 566 10.61 18.98 -45.14
N GLY A 567 10.89 20.00 -45.95
CA GLY A 567 11.87 21.03 -45.65
C GLY A 567 11.29 22.12 -44.75
N ASN A 568 11.98 23.23 -44.65
CA ASN A 568 11.58 24.33 -43.79
C ASN A 568 11.21 25.54 -44.65
N ALA A 569 9.93 25.92 -44.63
CA ALA A 569 9.38 27.03 -45.41
C ALA A 569 10.10 28.39 -45.24
N ASP A 570 10.91 28.56 -44.18
CA ASP A 570 11.69 29.76 -43.91
C ASP A 570 13.17 29.66 -44.33
N THR A 571 13.61 28.56 -44.95
CA THR A 571 14.99 28.36 -45.42
C THR A 571 15.11 28.03 -46.91
N THR A 572 16.29 27.58 -47.36
CA THR A 572 16.50 27.12 -48.75
C THR A 572 16.98 25.68 -48.65
N ASP A 573 16.02 24.79 -48.68
CA ASP A 573 16.14 23.36 -48.54
C ASP A 573 16.44 22.71 -49.89
N LYS A 574 17.22 21.63 -49.84
CA LYS A 574 17.76 20.95 -51.01
C LYS A 574 17.44 19.47 -50.96
N PHE A 575 16.94 18.96 -52.08
CA PHE A 575 16.85 17.52 -52.31
C PHE A 575 17.91 17.10 -53.34
N ILE A 576 18.89 16.30 -52.92
CA ILE A 576 20.05 15.91 -53.71
C ILE A 576 19.81 14.57 -54.37
N ILE A 577 19.85 14.54 -55.69
CA ILE A 577 19.58 13.36 -56.51
C ILE A 577 20.88 12.88 -57.16
N ASP A 578 21.26 11.63 -56.92
CA ASP A 578 22.44 11.01 -57.56
C ASP A 578 22.10 10.56 -59.00
N GLY A 579 21.87 11.53 -59.86
CA GLY A 579 21.58 11.35 -61.28
C GLY A 579 21.54 12.66 -62.06
N ASP A 580 21.50 12.57 -63.39
CA ASP A 580 21.36 13.75 -64.26
C ASP A 580 19.86 14.09 -64.38
N ALA A 581 19.49 15.37 -64.44
CA ALA A 581 18.08 15.78 -64.43
C ALA A 581 17.25 15.24 -65.61
N THR A 582 17.89 14.82 -66.71
CA THR A 582 17.20 14.17 -67.84
C THR A 582 16.61 12.80 -67.50
N ASP A 583 17.13 12.17 -66.44
CA ASP A 583 16.71 10.85 -66.00
C ASP A 583 15.56 10.91 -64.98
N TYR A 584 15.07 12.11 -64.64
CA TYR A 584 14.02 12.34 -63.66
C TYR A 584 12.91 13.24 -64.23
N GLY A 585 11.71 13.15 -63.66
CA GLY A 585 10.64 14.10 -63.85
C GLY A 585 10.23 14.70 -62.50
N TRP A 586 9.71 15.93 -62.52
CA TRP A 586 9.16 16.57 -61.32
C TRP A 586 7.97 17.46 -61.65
N GLY A 587 7.06 17.65 -60.69
CA GLY A 587 5.85 18.48 -60.85
C GLY A 587 5.08 18.62 -59.53
N ALA A 588 4.06 19.49 -59.49
CA ALA A 588 3.21 19.64 -58.30
C ALA A 588 2.50 18.34 -57.91
N THR A 589 2.30 18.13 -56.61
CA THR A 589 1.36 17.14 -56.08
C THR A 589 -0.08 17.47 -56.49
N GLU A 590 -1.00 16.48 -56.45
CA GLU A 590 -2.39 16.68 -56.90
C GLU A 590 -3.16 17.75 -56.10
N ASP A 591 -2.78 17.97 -54.84
CA ASP A 591 -3.34 18.98 -53.95
C ASP A 591 -2.63 20.35 -54.05
N GLY A 592 -1.52 20.43 -54.80
CA GLY A 592 -0.75 21.65 -55.04
C GLY A 592 0.01 22.15 -53.82
N THR A 593 0.27 21.28 -52.84
CA THR A 593 0.96 21.65 -51.59
C THR A 593 2.44 21.24 -51.58
N GLY A 594 2.88 20.40 -52.52
CA GLY A 594 4.26 19.95 -52.63
C GLY A 594 4.69 19.62 -54.07
N VAL A 595 5.89 19.07 -54.22
CA VAL A 595 6.50 18.63 -55.47
C VAL A 595 6.75 17.13 -55.43
N VAL A 596 6.24 16.41 -56.43
CA VAL A 596 6.61 15.01 -56.66
C VAL A 596 7.79 14.96 -57.63
N VAL A 597 8.83 14.19 -57.28
CA VAL A 597 9.97 13.86 -58.13
C VAL A 597 9.91 12.36 -58.43
N TRP A 598 10.19 11.93 -59.64
CA TRP A 598 10.19 10.50 -59.98
C TRP A 598 11.29 10.17 -60.98
N SER A 599 11.82 8.94 -60.87
CA SER A 599 12.81 8.45 -61.82
C SER A 599 12.14 8.02 -63.13
N ASN A 600 12.76 8.35 -64.27
CA ASN A 600 12.37 7.79 -65.58
C ASN A 600 12.85 6.33 -65.77
N LEU A 601 13.66 5.82 -64.84
CA LEU A 601 14.30 4.50 -64.90
C LEU A 601 13.73 3.49 -63.89
N GLY A 602 12.85 3.92 -62.98
CA GLY A 602 12.25 3.09 -61.93
C GLY A 602 10.78 3.46 -61.63
N ASP A 603 10.16 2.73 -60.70
CA ASP A 603 8.77 2.96 -60.24
C ASP A 603 8.71 3.79 -58.94
N SER A 604 9.85 4.26 -58.42
CA SER A 604 9.93 5.12 -57.23
C SER A 604 9.63 6.58 -57.58
N HIS A 605 9.00 7.25 -56.63
CA HIS A 605 8.72 8.68 -56.63
C HIS A 605 8.85 9.19 -55.21
N ASP A 606 9.31 10.42 -55.06
CA ASP A 606 9.49 11.12 -53.80
C ASP A 606 8.54 12.30 -53.76
N ILE A 607 7.99 12.57 -52.58
CA ILE A 607 7.06 13.67 -52.37
C ILE A 607 7.73 14.65 -51.41
N LEU A 608 7.92 15.87 -51.90
CA LEU A 608 8.69 16.92 -51.26
C LEU A 608 7.76 18.07 -50.90
N TYR A 609 7.79 18.51 -49.65
CA TYR A 609 7.09 19.70 -49.17
C TYR A 609 8.12 20.72 -48.69
N ASP A 610 7.89 22.00 -48.95
CA ASP A 610 8.77 23.09 -48.52
C ASP A 610 10.26 22.86 -48.86
N ILE A 611 10.53 22.41 -50.10
CA ILE A 611 11.87 22.28 -50.69
C ILE A 611 12.01 23.29 -51.83
N GLU A 612 13.07 24.11 -51.82
CA GLU A 612 13.29 25.16 -52.81
C GLU A 612 14.17 24.69 -53.99
N GLU A 613 15.05 23.70 -53.79
CA GLU A 613 15.99 23.25 -54.84
C GLU A 613 16.10 21.72 -54.99
N LEU A 614 15.98 21.25 -56.23
CA LEU A 614 16.43 19.91 -56.65
C LEU A 614 17.87 20.01 -57.15
N VAL A 615 18.77 19.25 -56.56
CA VAL A 615 20.20 19.23 -56.91
C VAL A 615 20.54 17.92 -57.60
N PHE A 616 20.67 17.96 -58.92
CA PHE A 616 21.15 16.85 -59.75
C PHE A 616 22.67 16.92 -59.93
N ASN A 617 23.26 15.85 -60.45
CA ASN A 617 24.69 15.80 -60.77
C ASN A 617 25.11 16.82 -61.86
N ASP A 618 24.20 17.15 -62.77
CA ASP A 618 24.44 18.03 -63.92
C ASP A 618 23.89 19.45 -63.76
N GLN A 619 22.93 19.68 -62.84
CA GLN A 619 22.32 20.99 -62.62
C GLN A 619 21.57 21.12 -61.29
N THR A 620 21.24 22.34 -60.92
CA THR A 620 20.31 22.66 -59.82
C THR A 620 19.07 23.32 -60.38
N VAL A 621 17.90 22.82 -59.99
CA VAL A 621 16.59 23.35 -60.38
C VAL A 621 15.96 23.98 -59.16
N ASN A 622 15.67 25.28 -59.21
CA ASN A 622 14.83 25.93 -58.21
C ASN A 622 13.36 25.64 -58.55
N ILE A 623 12.60 25.17 -57.56
CA ILE A 623 11.23 24.65 -57.72
C ILE A 623 10.17 25.59 -57.14
N ASP A 624 10.55 26.81 -56.74
CA ASP A 624 9.67 27.85 -56.15
C ASP A 624 8.52 28.31 -57.07
N GLU A 625 8.52 27.90 -58.35
CA GLU A 625 7.47 28.19 -59.33
C GLU A 625 6.73 26.94 -59.83
N VAL A 626 6.96 25.75 -59.25
CA VAL A 626 6.37 24.48 -59.69
C VAL A 626 5.28 23.97 -58.74
N ALA A 627 5.20 24.47 -57.50
CA ALA A 627 4.12 24.20 -56.54
C ALA A 627 2.87 25.07 -56.79
#